data_AF-A0A2A5KVA5-F1
#
_entry.id   AF-A0A2A5KVA5-F1
#
_cell.length_a   1.000
_cell.length_b   1.000
_cell.length_c   1.000
_cell.angle_alpha   90.00
_cell.angle_beta   90.00
_cell.angle_gamma   90.00
#
_symmetry.space_group_name_H-M   'P 1'
#
loop_
_entity.id
_entity.type
_entity.pdbx_description
1 polymer ?
#
loop_
_entity_poly.entity_id
_entity_poly.type
_entity_poly.pdbx_seq_one_letter_code
_entity_poly.pdbx_strand_id
1 'polypeptide(L)'
;MESKRKEKSIKATQGGYVDIFCCSFSFALMVLYVTPAQIRAARSMSGESQLALALRARVTRSVLKLLEDPERKRPDPRTLLQLRTALEGKGIRFLDASESFGEGVRFDQPNASEWGNMLRHARALLDLSLDEMAEVSGIGRDTIARIERGLLKRPPEHAIRMLRNTLEQRHVIILPEEQGFGAGVRFRVRQY
;
A
#
# COMPACT_ATOMS: atom_id res chain seq x y z
N MET A 1 40.60 52.16 -6.14
CA MET A 1 40.01 50.83 -6.46
C MET A 1 39.10 50.47 -5.31
N GLU A 2 37.83 50.87 -5.40
CA GLU A 2 36.90 50.74 -4.28
C GLU A 2 35.57 50.25 -4.85
N SER A 3 35.27 48.97 -4.60
CA SER A 3 34.18 48.24 -5.23
C SER A 3 32.84 48.58 -4.57
N LYS A 4 31.97 49.29 -5.29
CA LYS A 4 30.58 49.50 -4.90
C LYS A 4 29.77 48.21 -5.07
N ARG A 5 29.43 47.58 -3.94
CA ARG A 5 28.55 46.41 -3.82
C ARG A 5 27.10 46.89 -4.01
N LYS A 6 26.44 46.44 -5.08
CA LYS A 6 25.03 46.74 -5.38
C LYS A 6 24.12 45.87 -4.50
N GLU A 7 23.35 46.48 -3.61
CA GLU A 7 22.21 45.87 -2.94
C GLU A 7 21.09 45.62 -3.96
N LYS A 8 20.70 44.36 -4.14
CA LYS A 8 19.51 43.97 -4.90
C LYS A 8 18.38 43.72 -3.91
N SER A 9 17.42 44.63 -3.91
CA SER A 9 16.14 44.56 -3.20
C SER A 9 15.31 43.37 -3.74
N ILE A 10 15.03 42.41 -2.87
CA ILE A 10 14.11 41.29 -3.12
C ILE A 10 12.72 41.75 -2.70
N LYS A 11 11.83 41.97 -3.67
CA LYS A 11 10.42 42.28 -3.40
C LYS A 11 9.70 40.98 -3.02
N ALA A 12 9.15 40.96 -1.81
CA ALA A 12 8.17 39.97 -1.37
C ALA A 12 6.88 40.13 -2.18
N THR A 13 6.34 39.03 -2.69
CA THR A 13 4.99 38.96 -3.25
C THR A 13 4.21 37.97 -2.41
N GLN A 14 3.53 38.48 -1.38
CA GLN A 14 2.43 37.80 -0.71
C GLN A 14 1.14 38.13 -1.46
N GLY A 15 0.30 37.12 -1.68
CA GLY A 15 -1.00 37.28 -2.31
C GLY A 15 -1.66 35.93 -2.54
N GLY A 16 -1.91 35.20 -1.46
CA GLY A 16 -2.67 33.96 -1.48
C GLY A 16 -4.12 34.25 -1.82
N TYR A 17 -4.57 33.77 -2.97
CA TYR A 17 -5.98 33.66 -3.32
C TYR A 17 -6.48 32.34 -2.74
N VAL A 18 -7.13 32.43 -1.57
CA VAL A 18 -7.82 31.31 -0.94
C VAL A 18 -9.09 31.01 -1.73
N ASP A 19 -9.01 30.05 -2.64
CA ASP A 19 -10.19 29.44 -3.27
C ASP A 19 -10.96 28.63 -2.22
N ILE A 20 -11.91 29.31 -1.55
CA ILE A 20 -12.90 28.75 -0.62
C ILE A 20 -13.98 27.93 -1.37
N PHE A 21 -13.76 27.59 -2.64
CA PHE A 21 -14.75 26.95 -3.53
C PHE A 21 -14.49 25.45 -3.82
N CYS A 22 -13.73 24.75 -2.97
CA CYS A 22 -13.40 23.32 -3.18
C CYS A 22 -14.03 22.36 -2.14
N CYS A 23 -15.00 22.81 -1.33
CA CYS A 23 -15.47 22.00 -0.19
C CYS A 23 -16.67 21.08 -0.47
N SER A 24 -17.32 21.17 -1.63
CA SER A 24 -18.54 20.37 -1.91
C SER A 24 -18.48 19.49 -3.16
N PHE A 25 -17.42 19.60 -3.98
CA PHE A 25 -17.25 18.77 -5.19
C PHE A 25 -16.13 17.71 -5.07
N SER A 26 -15.35 17.73 -3.98
CA SER A 26 -14.14 16.89 -3.82
C SER A 26 -14.39 15.52 -3.18
N PHE A 27 -15.54 15.31 -2.52
CA PHE A 27 -15.78 14.07 -1.76
C PHE A 27 -16.14 12.86 -2.65
N ALA A 28 -16.78 13.09 -3.81
CA ALA A 28 -17.25 12.01 -4.69
C ALA A 28 -16.15 11.40 -5.58
N LEU A 29 -15.10 12.15 -5.91
CA LEU A 29 -13.98 11.65 -6.72
C LEU A 29 -12.97 10.83 -5.89
N MET A 30 -13.01 10.97 -4.55
CA MET A 30 -12.07 10.35 -3.63
C MET A 30 -12.31 8.85 -3.43
N VAL A 31 -13.56 8.37 -3.60
CA VAL A 31 -13.97 6.97 -3.37
C VAL A 31 -13.49 6.00 -4.46
N LEU A 32 -13.03 6.52 -5.61
CA LEU A 32 -12.62 5.72 -6.77
C LEU A 32 -11.10 5.52 -6.89
N TYR A 33 -10.29 6.15 -6.04
CA TYR A 33 -8.83 6.15 -6.19
C TYR A 33 -8.18 5.00 -5.42
N VAL A 34 -7.97 3.87 -6.10
CA VAL A 34 -7.17 2.76 -5.55
C VAL A 34 -5.68 3.02 -5.83
N THR A 35 -4.85 2.97 -4.78
CA THR A 35 -3.41 3.21 -4.92
C THR A 35 -2.67 1.98 -5.44
N PRO A 36 -1.49 2.15 -6.09
CA PRO A 36 -0.64 1.02 -6.52
C PRO A 36 -0.33 0.05 -5.38
N ALA A 37 -0.08 0.57 -4.18
CA ALA A 37 0.18 -0.21 -2.97
C ALA A 37 -1.02 -1.10 -2.61
N GLN A 38 -2.24 -0.55 -2.63
CA GLN A 38 -3.45 -1.32 -2.40
C GLN A 38 -3.65 -2.41 -3.47
N ILE A 39 -3.37 -2.13 -4.75
CA ILE A 39 -3.48 -3.14 -5.82
C ILE A 39 -2.52 -4.31 -5.58
N ARG A 40 -1.25 -4.03 -5.23
CA ARG A 40 -0.26 -5.09 -4.94
C ARG A 40 -0.66 -5.92 -3.73
N ALA A 41 -1.09 -5.27 -2.64
CA ALA A 41 -1.55 -5.94 -1.44
C ALA A 41 -2.79 -6.80 -1.72
N ALA A 42 -3.80 -6.24 -2.38
CA ALA A 42 -5.01 -6.95 -2.76
C ALA A 42 -4.73 -8.14 -3.69
N ARG A 43 -3.85 -8.00 -4.69
CA ARG A 43 -3.44 -9.12 -5.54
C ARG A 43 -2.71 -10.20 -4.74
N SER A 44 -1.87 -9.81 -3.79
CA SER A 44 -1.21 -10.74 -2.87
C SER A 44 -2.24 -11.53 -2.05
N MET A 45 -3.28 -10.84 -1.56
CA MET A 45 -4.38 -11.42 -0.78
C MET A 45 -5.31 -12.31 -1.60
N SER A 46 -5.56 -11.98 -2.87
CA SER A 46 -6.37 -12.84 -3.75
C SER A 46 -5.64 -14.11 -4.18
N GLY A 47 -4.32 -14.18 -3.99
CA GLY A 47 -3.47 -15.27 -4.45
C GLY A 47 -3.29 -15.31 -5.96
N GLU A 48 -3.78 -14.31 -6.70
CA GLU A 48 -3.74 -14.29 -8.16
C GLU A 48 -2.37 -13.87 -8.70
N SER A 49 -1.97 -14.49 -9.82
CA SER A 49 -0.87 -13.95 -10.61
C SER A 49 -1.30 -12.65 -11.29
N GLN A 50 -0.33 -11.82 -11.67
CA GLN A 50 -0.59 -10.58 -12.41
C GLN A 50 -1.37 -10.86 -13.72
N LEU A 51 -1.07 -11.97 -14.40
CA LEU A 51 -1.80 -12.35 -15.61
C LEU A 51 -3.25 -12.74 -15.30
N ALA A 52 -3.48 -13.52 -14.24
CA ALA A 52 -4.82 -13.96 -13.86
C ALA A 52 -5.72 -12.78 -13.47
N LEU A 53 -5.20 -11.85 -12.65
CA LEU A 53 -5.94 -10.63 -12.29
C LEU A 53 -6.22 -9.77 -13.53
N ALA A 54 -5.24 -9.60 -14.42
CA ALA A 54 -5.40 -8.81 -15.63
C ALA A 54 -6.53 -9.36 -16.53
N LEU A 55 -6.52 -10.68 -16.78
CA LEU A 55 -7.58 -11.35 -17.55
C LEU A 55 -8.96 -11.16 -16.90
N ARG A 56 -9.04 -11.30 -15.58
CA ARG A 56 -10.29 -11.16 -14.83
C ARG A 56 -10.84 -9.74 -14.82
N ALA A 57 -9.97 -8.75 -14.70
CA ALA A 57 -10.32 -7.33 -14.78
C ALA A 57 -10.49 -6.82 -16.22
N ARG A 58 -10.29 -7.68 -17.24
CA ARG A 58 -10.34 -7.33 -18.67
C ARG A 58 -9.35 -6.23 -19.07
N VAL A 59 -8.16 -6.27 -18.48
CA VAL A 59 -7.04 -5.36 -18.76
C VAL A 59 -5.86 -6.16 -19.28
N THR A 60 -4.93 -5.49 -19.98
CA THR A 60 -3.69 -6.17 -20.39
C THR A 60 -2.74 -6.30 -19.19
N ARG A 61 -1.90 -7.35 -19.19
CA ARG A 61 -0.86 -7.54 -18.17
C ARG A 61 0.06 -6.32 -18.08
N SER A 62 0.40 -5.73 -19.22
CA SER A 62 1.25 -4.53 -19.29
C SER A 62 0.62 -3.34 -18.56
N VAL A 63 -0.69 -3.12 -18.75
CA VAL A 63 -1.41 -2.06 -18.03
C VAL A 63 -1.42 -2.32 -16.53
N LEU A 64 -1.73 -3.55 -16.10
CA LEU A 64 -1.68 -3.88 -14.66
C LEU A 64 -0.28 -3.68 -14.06
N LYS A 65 0.79 -4.03 -14.79
CA LYS A 65 2.17 -3.77 -14.35
C LYS A 65 2.44 -2.28 -14.16
N LEU A 66 1.95 -1.43 -15.05
CA LEU A 66 2.09 0.02 -14.93
C LEU A 66 1.29 0.58 -13.74
N LEU A 67 0.15 -0.01 -13.43
CA LEU A 67 -0.70 0.41 -12.31
C LEU A 67 -0.17 -0.02 -10.94
N GLU A 68 0.61 -1.11 -10.89
CA GLU A 68 1.30 -1.54 -9.68
C GLU A 68 2.62 -0.78 -9.42
N ASP A 69 3.09 0.02 -10.38
CA ASP A 69 4.34 0.80 -10.29
C ASP A 69 4.06 2.19 -9.68
N PRO A 70 4.68 2.54 -8.53
CA PRO A 70 4.43 3.81 -7.86
C PRO A 70 4.97 5.04 -8.62
N GLU A 71 5.91 4.86 -9.55
CA GLU A 71 6.57 5.96 -10.26
C GLU A 71 5.88 6.33 -11.59
N ARG A 72 4.87 5.57 -12.01
CA ARG A 72 4.25 5.72 -13.34
C ARG A 72 2.88 6.42 -13.33
N LYS A 73 2.56 7.02 -14.48
CA LYS A 73 1.62 8.13 -14.62
C LYS A 73 0.14 7.69 -14.66
N ARG A 74 -0.65 8.36 -13.80
CA ARG A 74 -2.12 8.57 -13.77
C ARG A 74 -2.98 7.45 -14.37
N PRO A 75 -3.57 6.59 -13.50
CA PRO A 75 -4.49 5.54 -13.92
C PRO A 75 -5.71 6.09 -14.67
N ASP A 76 -6.17 5.36 -15.68
CA ASP A 76 -7.53 5.54 -16.20
C ASP A 76 -8.55 5.16 -15.10
N PRO A 77 -9.45 6.08 -14.69
CA PRO A 77 -10.42 5.82 -13.63
C PRO A 77 -11.31 4.60 -13.90
N ARG A 78 -11.63 4.34 -15.17
CA ARG A 78 -12.45 3.18 -15.56
C ARG A 78 -11.69 1.87 -15.30
N THR A 79 -10.42 1.84 -15.64
CA THR A 79 -9.53 0.70 -15.40
C THR A 79 -9.35 0.43 -13.90
N LEU A 80 -9.21 1.48 -13.08
CA LEU A 80 -9.15 1.33 -11.61
C LEU A 80 -10.43 0.74 -11.04
N LEU A 81 -11.59 1.23 -11.50
CA LEU A 81 -12.89 0.70 -11.07
C LEU A 81 -13.03 -0.79 -11.43
N GLN A 82 -12.61 -1.19 -12.63
CA GLN A 82 -12.62 -2.60 -13.05
C GLN A 82 -11.75 -3.48 -12.14
N LEU A 83 -10.54 -3.02 -11.80
CA LEU A 83 -9.66 -3.73 -10.88
C LEU A 83 -10.23 -3.81 -9.47
N ARG A 84 -10.80 -2.71 -8.96
CA ARG A 84 -11.45 -2.64 -7.65
C ARG A 84 -12.59 -3.65 -7.58
N THR A 85 -13.54 -3.58 -8.51
CA THR A 85 -14.69 -4.50 -8.55
C THR A 85 -14.25 -5.95 -8.73
N ALA A 86 -13.21 -6.20 -9.53
CA ALA A 86 -12.64 -7.53 -9.65
C ALA A 86 -12.12 -8.00 -8.27
N LEU A 87 -11.25 -7.26 -7.61
CA LEU A 87 -10.68 -7.69 -6.33
C LEU A 87 -11.74 -7.79 -5.22
N GLU A 88 -12.73 -6.90 -5.20
CA GLU A 88 -13.90 -6.97 -4.32
C GLU A 88 -14.72 -8.24 -4.54
N GLY A 89 -14.92 -8.66 -5.79
CA GLY A 89 -15.52 -9.95 -6.12
C GLY A 89 -14.74 -11.19 -5.64
N LYS A 90 -13.50 -11.03 -5.16
CA LYS A 90 -12.70 -12.07 -4.50
C LYS A 90 -12.75 -12.00 -2.97
N GLY A 91 -13.62 -11.17 -2.40
CA GLY A 91 -13.75 -11.00 -0.95
C GLY A 91 -12.67 -10.10 -0.35
N ILE A 92 -12.14 -9.16 -1.14
CA ILE A 92 -11.17 -8.17 -0.68
C ILE A 92 -11.87 -6.82 -0.53
N ARG A 93 -11.65 -6.15 0.59
CA ARG A 93 -12.18 -4.82 0.88
C ARG A 93 -11.06 -3.80 0.93
N PHE A 94 -11.20 -2.72 0.17
CA PHE A 94 -10.28 -1.58 0.19
C PHE A 94 -10.59 -0.66 1.36
N LEU A 95 -9.54 -0.15 2.00
CA LEU A 95 -9.63 0.79 3.10
C LEU A 95 -9.02 2.12 2.65
N ASP A 96 -9.83 3.16 2.63
CA ASP A 96 -9.39 4.49 2.30
C ASP A 96 -8.52 5.08 3.44
N ALA A 97 -7.67 6.03 3.08
CA ALA A 97 -6.92 6.80 4.06
C ALA A 97 -7.87 7.71 4.85
N SER A 98 -7.69 7.77 6.16
CA SER A 98 -8.36 8.68 7.09
C SER A 98 -7.33 9.53 7.84
N GLU A 99 -7.79 10.49 8.63
CA GLU A 99 -6.92 11.36 9.43
C GLU A 99 -6.05 10.58 10.42
N SER A 100 -6.53 9.42 10.90
CA SER A 100 -5.83 8.60 11.89
C SER A 100 -5.08 7.41 11.29
N PHE A 101 -5.44 6.99 10.08
CA PHE A 101 -4.86 5.80 9.45
C PHE A 101 -4.64 5.96 7.94
N GLY A 102 -3.54 5.43 7.41
CA GLY A 102 -3.30 5.42 5.96
C GLY A 102 -4.13 4.38 5.22
N GLU A 103 -4.00 4.35 3.89
CA GLU A 103 -4.72 3.41 3.03
C GLU A 103 -4.30 1.96 3.26
N GLY A 104 -5.19 1.03 2.93
CA GLY A 104 -4.93 -0.40 3.11
C GLY A 104 -5.95 -1.32 2.45
N VAL A 105 -5.84 -2.59 2.78
CA VAL A 105 -6.66 -3.68 2.23
C VAL A 105 -6.93 -4.70 3.33
N ARG A 106 -8.16 -5.23 3.40
CA ARG A 106 -8.54 -6.30 4.33
C ARG A 106 -9.40 -7.36 3.64
N PHE A 107 -9.53 -8.53 4.24
CA PHE A 107 -10.52 -9.51 3.81
C PHE A 107 -11.92 -9.11 4.28
N ASP A 108 -12.91 -9.34 3.42
CA ASP A 108 -14.31 -9.03 3.72
C ASP A 108 -14.90 -9.98 4.76
N GLN A 109 -14.47 -11.24 4.75
CA GLN A 109 -14.89 -12.27 5.71
C GLN A 109 -13.70 -12.73 6.57
N PRO A 110 -13.94 -13.19 7.81
CA PRO A 110 -12.93 -13.85 8.63
C PRO A 110 -12.31 -15.03 7.88
N ASN A 111 -10.97 -15.14 7.88
CA ASN A 111 -10.27 -16.13 7.06
C ASN A 111 -9.21 -16.94 7.82
N ALA A 112 -9.19 -16.83 9.15
CA ALA A 112 -8.19 -17.44 10.02
C ALA A 112 -6.76 -17.28 9.48
N SER A 113 -6.43 -16.07 9.00
CA SER A 113 -5.17 -15.88 8.29
C SER A 113 -3.98 -15.98 9.23
N GLU A 114 -3.08 -16.90 8.89
CA GLU A 114 -1.76 -17.01 9.49
C GLU A 114 -0.96 -15.71 9.37
N TRP A 115 -0.16 -15.40 10.39
CA TRP A 115 0.67 -14.20 10.42
C TRP A 115 1.68 -14.15 9.25
N GLY A 116 2.17 -15.32 8.80
CA GLY A 116 3.05 -15.42 7.64
C GLY A 116 2.41 -14.95 6.32
N ASN A 117 1.11 -15.18 6.14
CA ASN A 117 0.39 -14.67 4.97
C ASN A 117 0.27 -13.14 5.03
N MET A 118 -0.05 -12.62 6.22
CA MET A 118 -0.12 -11.18 6.46
C MET A 118 1.23 -10.48 6.20
N LEU A 119 2.35 -11.12 6.56
CA LEU A 119 3.68 -10.63 6.22
C LEU A 119 3.87 -10.47 4.71
N ARG A 120 3.47 -11.47 3.91
CA ARG A 120 3.54 -11.40 2.44
C ARG A 120 2.69 -10.24 1.88
N HIS A 121 1.52 -10.01 2.44
CA HIS A 121 0.65 -8.91 2.01
C HIS A 121 1.19 -7.55 2.41
N ALA A 122 1.74 -7.43 3.62
CA ALA A 122 2.41 -6.21 4.09
C ALA A 122 3.64 -5.88 3.24
N ARG A 123 4.40 -6.91 2.86
CA ARG A 123 5.54 -6.77 1.94
C ARG A 123 5.10 -6.29 0.56
N ALA A 124 4.00 -6.83 0.03
CA ALA A 124 3.41 -6.37 -1.23
C ALA A 124 2.90 -4.92 -1.17
N LEU A 125 2.31 -4.52 -0.03
CA LEU A 125 1.90 -3.14 0.21
C LEU A 125 3.11 -2.18 0.10
N LEU A 126 4.25 -2.55 0.71
CA LEU A 126 5.50 -1.79 0.70
C LEU A 126 6.29 -1.87 -0.61
N ASP A 127 5.88 -2.70 -1.57
CA ASP A 127 6.65 -3.00 -2.78
C ASP A 127 8.02 -3.65 -2.53
N LEU A 128 8.17 -4.37 -1.42
CA LEU A 128 9.45 -5.00 -1.09
C LEU A 128 9.55 -6.39 -1.71
N SER A 129 10.71 -6.72 -2.26
CA SER A 129 11.10 -8.09 -2.58
C SER A 129 11.45 -8.88 -1.33
N LEU A 130 11.56 -10.20 -1.45
CA LEU A 130 12.06 -11.05 -0.37
C LEU A 130 13.50 -10.71 0.00
N ASP A 131 14.30 -10.31 -0.98
CA ASP A 131 15.72 -9.99 -0.80
C ASP A 131 15.88 -8.66 -0.05
N GLU A 132 15.12 -7.63 -0.44
CA GLU A 132 15.11 -6.36 0.28
C GLU A 132 14.56 -6.51 1.69
N MET A 133 13.50 -7.32 1.89
CA MET A 133 12.98 -7.59 3.23
C MET A 133 14.02 -8.31 4.11
N ALA A 134 14.81 -9.22 3.52
CA ALA A 134 15.89 -9.91 4.22
C ALA A 134 17.00 -8.95 4.65
N GLU A 135 17.44 -8.07 3.74
CA GLU A 135 18.44 -7.05 4.01
C GLU A 135 18.03 -6.13 5.16
N VAL A 136 16.79 -5.64 5.12
CA VAL A 136 16.32 -4.62 6.06
C VAL A 136 15.88 -5.18 7.41
N SER A 137 15.54 -6.46 7.48
CA SER A 137 15.19 -7.14 8.74
C SER A 137 16.36 -7.89 9.37
N GLY A 138 17.44 -8.13 8.62
CA GLY A 138 18.57 -8.97 9.02
C GLY A 138 18.22 -10.46 9.14
N ILE A 139 17.06 -10.89 8.62
CA ILE A 139 16.63 -12.29 8.62
C ILE A 139 16.92 -12.91 7.27
N GLY A 140 17.45 -14.13 7.27
CA GLY A 140 17.74 -14.85 6.03
C GLY A 140 16.50 -14.99 5.13
N ARG A 141 16.68 -14.71 3.84
CA ARG A 141 15.65 -14.79 2.78
C ARG A 141 14.83 -16.09 2.84
N ASP A 142 15.48 -17.23 2.98
CA ASP A 142 14.81 -18.53 2.99
C ASP A 142 13.97 -18.75 4.26
N THR A 143 14.40 -18.18 5.39
CA THR A 143 13.60 -18.18 6.62
C THR A 143 12.31 -17.39 6.38
N ILE A 144 12.41 -16.19 5.81
CA ILE A 144 11.24 -15.36 5.47
C ILE A 144 10.31 -16.12 4.52
N ALA A 145 10.84 -16.71 3.45
CA ALA A 145 10.05 -17.47 2.48
C ALA A 145 9.33 -18.67 3.11
N ARG A 146 9.96 -19.36 4.07
CA ARG A 146 9.32 -20.48 4.80
C ARG A 146 8.25 -20.01 5.77
N ILE A 147 8.45 -18.86 6.42
CA ILE A 147 7.44 -18.20 7.26
C ILE A 147 6.23 -17.80 6.40
N GLU A 148 6.44 -17.12 5.27
CA GLU A 148 5.37 -16.68 4.36
C GLU A 148 4.54 -17.85 3.81
N ARG A 149 5.13 -19.05 3.69
CA ARG A 149 4.45 -20.26 3.21
C ARG A 149 3.83 -21.11 4.33
N GLY A 150 3.97 -20.72 5.59
CA GLY A 150 3.50 -21.54 6.73
C GLY A 150 4.23 -22.88 6.89
N LEU A 151 5.44 -23.02 6.31
CA LEU A 151 6.20 -24.28 6.35
C LEU A 151 6.93 -24.51 7.68
N LEU A 152 6.93 -23.52 8.57
CA LEU A 152 7.50 -23.63 9.91
C LEU A 152 6.36 -23.84 10.91
N LYS A 153 6.28 -25.04 11.50
CA LYS A 153 5.36 -25.31 12.61
C LYS A 153 5.65 -24.43 13.83
N ARG A 154 6.91 -24.04 14.02
CA ARG A 154 7.37 -23.14 15.08
C ARG A 154 8.39 -22.16 14.49
N PRO A 155 7.93 -21.02 13.95
CA PRO A 155 8.83 -19.98 13.49
C PRO A 155 9.69 -19.47 14.67
N PRO A 156 10.96 -19.14 14.44
CA PRO A 156 11.82 -18.61 15.50
C PRO A 156 11.29 -17.26 15.98
N GLU A 157 11.02 -17.15 17.28
CA GLU A 157 10.41 -15.97 17.90
C GLU A 157 11.19 -14.68 17.61
N HIS A 158 12.52 -14.77 17.64
CA HIS A 158 13.40 -13.67 17.28
C HIS A 158 13.11 -13.13 15.86
N ALA A 159 12.92 -14.01 14.88
CA ALA A 159 12.66 -13.59 13.50
C ALA A 159 11.29 -12.90 13.39
N ILE A 160 10.26 -13.44 14.05
CA ILE A 160 8.92 -12.83 14.07
C ILE A 160 9.01 -11.42 14.64
N ARG A 161 9.69 -11.26 15.78
CA ARG A 161 9.88 -9.96 16.43
C ARG A 161 10.61 -8.97 15.54
N MET A 162 11.72 -9.38 14.90
CA MET A 162 12.46 -8.52 13.98
C MET A 162 11.59 -8.06 12.81
N LEU A 163 10.89 -9.00 12.17
CA LEU A 163 9.99 -8.70 11.04
C LEU A 163 8.84 -7.76 11.43
N ARG A 164 8.24 -7.93 12.62
CA ARG A 164 7.22 -7.00 13.15
C ARG A 164 7.79 -5.60 13.33
N ASN A 165 8.94 -5.48 13.99
CA ASN A 165 9.61 -4.20 14.20
C ASN A 165 9.93 -3.51 12.86
N THR A 166 10.41 -4.28 11.88
CA THR A 166 10.72 -3.78 10.53
C THR A 166 9.49 -3.24 9.80
N LEU A 167 8.32 -3.89 9.94
CA LEU A 167 7.06 -3.41 9.35
C LEU A 167 6.57 -2.14 10.05
N GLU A 168 6.66 -2.08 11.38
CA GLU A 168 6.26 -0.91 12.18
C GLU A 168 7.14 0.30 11.87
N GLN A 169 8.46 0.10 11.74
CA GLN A 169 9.42 1.13 11.31
C GLN A 169 9.12 1.67 9.91
N ARG A 170 8.52 0.84 9.04
CA ARG A 170 8.05 1.22 7.70
C ARG A 170 6.60 1.69 7.69
N HIS A 171 6.02 1.96 8.86
CA HIS A 171 4.66 2.48 9.02
C HIS A 171 3.58 1.56 8.45
N VAL A 172 3.75 0.24 8.55
CA VAL A 172 2.71 -0.74 8.18
C VAL A 172 2.16 -1.42 9.42
N ILE A 173 0.84 -1.51 9.48
CA ILE A 173 0.09 -2.15 10.55
C ILE A 173 -0.66 -3.34 9.94
N ILE A 174 -0.54 -4.50 10.60
CA ILE A 174 -1.37 -5.66 10.33
C ILE A 174 -2.63 -5.53 11.19
N LEU A 175 -3.78 -5.55 10.53
CA LEU A 175 -5.08 -5.55 11.18
C LEU A 175 -5.44 -6.98 11.59
N PRO A 176 -5.77 -7.21 12.87
CA PRO A 176 -6.29 -8.50 13.30
C PRO A 176 -7.67 -8.75 12.69
N GLU A 177 -8.12 -10.01 12.78
CA GLU A 177 -9.51 -10.35 12.47
C GLU A 177 -10.45 -9.73 13.49
N GLU A 178 -11.57 -9.22 13.01
CA GLU A 178 -12.62 -8.58 13.82
C GLU A 178 -13.95 -9.28 13.57
N GLN A 179 -14.95 -9.03 14.42
CA GLN A 179 -16.28 -9.58 14.21
C GLN A 179 -16.85 -9.10 12.87
N GLY A 180 -17.04 -10.03 11.94
CA GLY A 180 -17.58 -9.76 10.61
C GLY A 180 -16.56 -9.32 9.57
N PHE A 181 -15.27 -9.19 9.91
CA PHE A 181 -14.24 -8.81 8.95
C PHE A 181 -12.94 -9.59 9.14
N GLY A 182 -12.30 -9.96 8.04
CA GLY A 182 -11.02 -10.66 8.09
C GLY A 182 -9.83 -9.75 8.33
N ALA A 183 -8.66 -10.38 8.42
CA ALA A 183 -7.39 -9.74 8.64
C ALA A 183 -7.02 -8.82 7.46
N GLY A 184 -6.11 -7.89 7.68
CA GLY A 184 -5.70 -6.94 6.66
C GLY A 184 -4.36 -6.29 6.91
N VAL A 185 -3.95 -5.45 5.97
CA VAL A 185 -2.71 -4.67 6.04
C VAL A 185 -3.01 -3.24 5.63
N ARG A 186 -2.46 -2.27 6.35
CA ARG A 186 -2.63 -0.85 6.03
C ARG A 186 -1.42 -0.02 6.44
N PHE A 187 -1.29 1.16 5.85
CA PHE A 187 -0.34 2.14 6.31
C PHE A 187 -0.81 2.84 7.60
N ARG A 188 0.16 3.22 8.44
CA ARG A 188 -0.01 4.22 9.49
C ARG A 188 0.13 5.60 8.86
N VAL A 189 -0.59 6.59 9.37
CA VAL A 189 -0.44 7.99 8.91
C VAL A 189 1.00 8.42 9.07
N ARG A 190 1.57 9.01 8.01
CA ARG A 190 2.85 9.71 8.09
C ARG A 190 2.63 10.93 8.99
N GLN A 191 3.14 10.87 10.21
CA GLN A 191 3.26 12.06 11.04
C GLN A 191 4.28 12.98 10.34
N TYR A 192 3.81 14.12 9.84
CA TYR A 192 4.64 15.19 9.29
C TYR A 192 5.27 16.02 10.40
#